data_AF-A0A6C2U3M8-F1
#
_entry.id   AF-A0A6C2U3M8-F1
#
_cell.length_a   1.000
_cell.length_b   1.000
_cell.length_c   1.000
_cell.angle_alpha   90.00
_cell.angle_beta   90.00
_cell.angle_gamma   90.00
#
_symmetry.space_group_name_H-M   'P 1'
#
loop_
_entity.id
_entity.type
_entity.pdbx_description
1 polymer ?
#
loop_
_entity_poly.entity_id
_entity_poly.type
_entity_poly.pdbx_seq_one_letter_code
_entity_poly.pdbx_strand_id
1 'polypeptide(L)'
;MKKRLNKAKGVVKGAPSGFVVSLLVHAAAFLLAGMLVVFSVVQKEEKKFVPPAPVDRPKMKLKKPQVKVKKTSKPKPTTRIVTKVKRASMPDIQLPEMSGMADGLAGGIGGFEIMPDLGEVTIFGGGQSIGNDFVGTFIDFKRNRQGRPIPMSREKYTEEMKQFVLRGWKPAAIAQYYRSPKQLYATTIMVPAILSSIAPSAFDEADTIGYCWAVHYKGQLVHKEDITFRFWGQGDDNLVVRVDGKIVLNASWPGNSEEAMQSACRGWSSKSADSRKFYLGNNTAVVGDWITLKAGVPLDMDVLIGEEPGGQFSAMLTVEVEGVDYPRNRQGGPILPIFKTTEPSHDLVDAIYETMPEGEASVTNGPVFRDY
;
A
#
# COMPACT_ATOMS: atom_id res chain seq x y z
N MET A 1 78.79 35.77 26.80
CA MET A 1 78.42 37.03 26.09
C MET A 1 76.98 36.95 25.63
N LYS A 2 76.20 37.99 25.91
CA LYS A 2 74.73 38.11 25.76
C LYS A 2 74.27 38.00 24.29
N LYS A 3 73.25 37.18 24.01
CA LYS A 3 72.34 37.38 22.87
C LYS A 3 70.91 37.51 23.41
N ARG A 4 70.31 38.68 23.15
CA ARG A 4 68.97 39.11 23.55
C ARG A 4 67.92 38.42 22.68
N LEU A 5 66.95 37.76 23.29
CA LEU A 5 65.68 37.40 22.66
C LEU A 5 64.67 38.51 22.95
N ASN A 6 64.38 39.35 21.96
CA ASN A 6 63.27 40.30 22.01
C ASN A 6 61.96 39.52 21.74
N LYS A 7 61.10 39.40 22.77
CA LYS A 7 59.69 39.01 22.58
C LYS A 7 58.94 40.19 21.95
N ALA A 8 58.55 40.05 20.69
CA ALA A 8 57.52 40.89 20.10
C ALA A 8 56.16 40.48 20.73
N LYS A 9 55.54 41.40 21.47
CA LYS A 9 54.15 41.25 21.94
C LYS A 9 53.23 41.40 20.73
N GLY A 10 52.52 40.32 20.38
CA GLY A 10 51.45 40.35 19.38
C GLY A 10 50.33 41.29 19.82
N VAL A 11 49.99 42.24 18.95
CA VAL A 11 48.80 43.06 19.05
C VAL A 11 47.62 42.17 18.68
N VAL A 12 46.83 41.75 19.67
CA VAL A 12 45.51 41.14 19.42
C VAL A 12 44.61 42.26 18.92
N LYS A 13 44.39 42.32 17.60
CA LYS A 13 43.39 43.20 17.01
C LYS A 13 42.02 42.70 17.48
N GLY A 14 41.39 43.45 18.39
CA GLY A 14 40.00 43.25 18.77
C GLY A 14 39.10 43.30 17.52
N ALA A 15 37.99 42.56 17.57
CA ALA A 15 37.03 42.49 16.48
C ALA A 15 36.65 43.90 16.00
N PRO A 16 36.55 44.13 14.68
CA PRO A 16 36.21 45.45 14.14
C PRO A 16 34.89 45.92 14.73
N SER A 17 34.84 47.18 15.18
CA SER A 17 33.70 47.77 15.90
C SER A 17 32.35 47.54 15.20
N GLY A 18 32.32 47.47 13.87
CA GLY A 18 31.12 47.14 13.09
C GLY A 18 30.56 45.73 13.34
N PHE A 19 31.40 44.75 13.66
CA PHE A 19 30.93 43.39 13.98
C PHE A 19 30.19 43.35 15.33
N VAL A 20 30.72 44.05 16.34
CA VAL A 20 30.09 44.14 17.66
C VAL A 20 28.76 44.86 17.59
N VAL A 21 28.68 45.94 16.80
CA VAL A 21 27.43 46.68 16.58
C VAL A 21 26.41 45.82 15.84
N SER A 22 26.82 45.09 14.79
CA SER A 22 25.92 44.19 14.05
C SER A 22 25.37 43.08 14.94
N LEU A 23 26.22 42.49 15.81
CA LEU A 23 25.81 41.44 16.73
C LEU A 23 24.78 41.96 17.76
N LEU A 24 24.97 43.18 18.27
CA LEU A 24 24.04 43.82 19.20
C LEU A 24 22.68 44.12 18.54
N VAL A 25 22.69 44.58 17.28
CA VAL A 25 21.45 44.86 16.54
C VAL A 25 20.66 43.57 16.30
N HIS A 26 21.32 42.48 15.91
CA HIS A 26 20.66 41.19 15.71
C HIS A 26 20.13 40.62 17.04
N ALA A 27 20.91 40.68 18.11
CA ALA A 27 20.46 40.24 19.42
C ALA A 27 19.22 41.02 19.90
N ALA A 28 19.20 42.34 19.71
CA ALA A 28 18.04 43.16 20.03
C ALA A 28 16.81 42.81 19.18
N ALA A 29 16.99 42.56 17.88
CA ALA A 29 15.91 42.15 16.98
C ALA A 29 15.30 40.80 17.37
N PHE A 30 16.11 39.81 17.74
CA PHE A 30 15.64 38.51 18.21
C PHE A 30 14.90 38.62 19.55
N LEU A 31 15.36 39.48 20.46
CA LEU A 31 14.68 39.74 21.73
C LEU A 31 13.30 40.37 21.52
N LEU A 32 13.21 41.36 20.62
CA LEU A 32 11.95 42.02 20.26
C LEU A 32 10.97 41.05 19.58
N ALA A 33 11.47 40.22 18.67
CA ALA A 33 10.66 39.17 18.04
C ALA A 33 10.16 38.14 19.06
N GLY A 34 11.01 37.71 20.01
CA GLY A 34 10.61 36.79 21.07
C GLY A 34 9.56 37.37 22.02
N MET A 35 9.62 38.67 22.31
CA MET A 35 8.62 39.35 23.15
C MET A 35 7.25 39.53 22.46
N LEU A 36 7.21 39.59 21.12
CA LEU A 36 5.97 39.78 20.35
C LEU A 36 5.25 38.47 20.01
N VAL A 37 5.87 37.30 20.21
CA VAL A 37 5.18 36.01 20.07
C VAL A 37 4.38 35.73 21.33
N VAL A 38 3.13 36.20 21.34
CA VAL A 38 2.13 35.82 22.33
C VAL A 38 1.81 34.34 22.14
N PHE A 39 2.33 33.48 23.02
CA PHE A 39 1.86 32.11 23.13
C PHE A 39 0.42 32.12 23.65
N SER A 40 -0.56 32.10 22.75
CA SER A 40 -1.93 31.77 23.13
C SER A 40 -1.98 30.27 23.48
N VAL A 41 -1.64 29.95 24.72
CA VAL A 41 -1.85 28.62 25.28
C VAL A 41 -3.35 28.43 25.41
N VAL A 42 -3.97 27.86 24.38
CA VAL A 42 -5.36 27.41 24.44
C VAL A 42 -5.41 26.24 25.41
N GLN A 43 -5.71 26.51 26.68
CA GLN A 43 -6.07 25.46 27.61
C GLN A 43 -7.36 24.81 27.08
N LYS A 44 -7.24 23.61 26.50
CA LYS A 44 -8.41 22.81 26.12
C LYS A 44 -9.17 22.51 27.40
N GLU A 45 -10.41 23.00 27.50
CA GLU A 45 -11.31 22.64 28.59
C GLU A 45 -11.48 21.11 28.62
N GLU A 46 -11.20 20.50 29.76
CA GLU A 46 -11.46 19.08 29.99
C GLU A 46 -12.98 18.83 29.92
N LYS A 47 -13.42 18.14 28.87
CA LYS A 47 -14.81 17.69 28.74
C LYS A 47 -15.06 16.60 29.79
N LYS A 48 -15.67 16.97 30.92
CA LYS A 48 -16.25 16.01 31.86
C LYS A 48 -17.39 15.25 31.17
N PHE A 49 -17.18 13.96 30.96
CA PHE A 49 -18.21 13.06 30.47
C PHE A 49 -19.26 12.86 31.55
N VAL A 50 -20.46 13.39 31.33
CA VAL A 50 -21.65 13.05 32.11
C VAL A 50 -22.37 11.94 31.35
N PRO A 51 -22.42 10.70 31.87
CA PRO A 51 -23.13 9.62 31.19
C PRO A 51 -24.62 9.99 31.06
N PRO A 52 -25.25 9.74 29.90
CA PRO A 52 -26.68 10.00 29.73
C PRO A 52 -27.50 9.15 30.69
N ALA A 53 -28.59 9.72 31.20
CA ALA A 53 -29.50 9.01 32.10
C ALA A 53 -29.99 7.69 31.44
N PRO A 54 -30.07 6.58 32.18
CA PRO A 54 -30.52 5.30 31.64
C PRO A 54 -31.90 5.43 31.01
N VAL A 55 -32.00 5.22 29.71
CA VAL A 55 -33.28 5.20 29.00
C VAL A 55 -34.00 3.89 29.35
N ASP A 56 -35.14 3.99 30.04
CA ASP A 56 -35.94 2.85 30.41
C ASP A 56 -36.66 2.30 29.17
N ARG A 57 -36.06 1.28 28.55
CA ARG A 57 -36.57 0.67 27.32
C ARG A 57 -37.80 -0.20 27.63
N PRO A 58 -38.95 0.01 26.96
CA PRO A 58 -40.10 -0.86 27.13
C PRO A 58 -39.75 -2.30 26.76
N LYS A 59 -39.75 -3.21 27.74
CA LYS A 59 -39.54 -4.64 27.50
C LYS A 59 -40.77 -5.21 26.79
N MET A 60 -40.63 -5.54 25.51
CA MET A 60 -41.65 -6.24 24.75
C MET A 60 -41.89 -7.64 25.35
N LYS A 61 -43.15 -7.94 25.74
CA LYS A 61 -43.53 -9.28 26.18
C LYS A 61 -43.56 -10.21 24.96
N LEU A 62 -42.50 -11.00 24.79
CA LEU A 62 -42.42 -12.03 23.76
C LEU A 62 -43.56 -13.05 23.95
N LYS A 63 -44.48 -13.13 22.98
CA LYS A 63 -45.41 -14.27 22.88
C LYS A 63 -44.62 -15.47 22.37
N LYS A 64 -44.40 -16.46 23.24
CA LYS A 64 -43.75 -17.72 22.88
C LYS A 64 -44.61 -18.46 21.84
N PRO A 65 -44.07 -18.87 20.69
CA PRO A 65 -44.77 -19.76 19.77
C PRO A 65 -45.08 -21.09 20.46
N GLN A 66 -46.35 -21.48 20.52
CA GLN A 66 -46.72 -22.82 20.98
C GLN A 66 -46.51 -23.82 19.84
N VAL A 67 -45.33 -24.42 19.79
CA VAL A 67 -45.05 -25.54 18.89
C VAL A 67 -45.70 -26.79 19.48
N LYS A 68 -46.71 -27.35 18.79
CA LYS A 68 -47.26 -28.67 19.12
C LYS A 68 -46.25 -29.73 18.71
N VAL A 69 -45.42 -30.16 19.66
CA VAL A 69 -44.50 -31.28 19.48
C VAL A 69 -45.32 -32.58 19.39
N LYS A 70 -45.29 -33.26 18.25
CA LYS A 70 -45.77 -34.64 18.14
C LYS A 70 -44.81 -35.55 18.90
N LYS A 71 -45.28 -36.17 19.98
CA LYS A 71 -44.57 -37.19 20.74
C LYS A 71 -44.53 -38.50 19.94
N THR A 72 -43.41 -38.80 19.28
CA THR A 72 -42.90 -40.16 18.96
C THR A 72 -41.51 -39.92 18.36
N SER A 73 -40.38 -40.33 18.93
CA SER A 73 -39.96 -41.72 19.14
C SER A 73 -38.73 -41.75 20.06
N LYS A 74 -38.64 -42.76 20.93
CA LYS A 74 -37.47 -43.03 21.79
C LYS A 74 -36.15 -43.05 20.99
N PRO A 75 -35.02 -42.59 21.55
CA PRO A 75 -33.72 -42.74 20.92
C PRO A 75 -33.30 -44.22 20.94
N LYS A 76 -32.81 -44.74 19.79
CA LYS A 76 -32.16 -46.05 19.72
C LYS A 76 -30.77 -46.00 20.38
N PRO A 77 -30.29 -47.08 21.02
CA PRO A 77 -28.96 -47.11 21.63
C PRO A 77 -27.87 -47.00 20.57
N THR A 78 -26.81 -46.27 20.91
CA THR A 78 -25.61 -46.03 20.11
C THR A 78 -24.82 -47.32 19.88
N THR A 79 -24.76 -47.77 18.62
CA THR A 79 -23.75 -48.74 18.19
C THR A 79 -22.43 -48.04 17.94
N ARG A 80 -21.39 -48.49 18.66
CA ARG A 80 -19.97 -48.13 18.53
C ARG A 80 -19.54 -48.03 17.06
N ILE A 81 -19.14 -46.83 16.64
CA ILE A 81 -18.63 -46.57 15.29
C ILE A 81 -17.21 -47.15 15.23
N VAL A 82 -17.03 -48.24 14.49
CA VAL A 82 -15.74 -48.61 13.91
C VAL A 82 -15.79 -48.16 12.47
N THR A 83 -14.97 -47.18 12.11
CA THR A 83 -14.85 -46.64 10.77
C THR A 83 -14.28 -47.69 9.82
N LYS A 84 -15.15 -48.42 9.11
CA LYS A 84 -14.82 -49.01 7.80
C LYS A 84 -15.26 -48.02 6.73
N VAL A 85 -14.26 -47.43 6.07
CA VAL A 85 -14.41 -46.55 4.92
C VAL A 85 -15.14 -47.32 3.81
N LYS A 86 -16.37 -46.93 3.48
CA LYS A 86 -17.03 -47.32 2.23
C LYS A 86 -16.82 -46.18 1.23
N ARG A 87 -16.12 -46.48 0.12
CA ARG A 87 -16.04 -45.60 -1.05
C ARG A 87 -17.47 -45.35 -1.57
N ALA A 88 -17.81 -44.09 -1.80
CA ALA A 88 -19.06 -43.71 -2.45
C ALA A 88 -19.03 -44.17 -3.91
N SER A 89 -20.14 -44.74 -4.39
CA SER A 89 -20.36 -45.08 -5.80
C SER A 89 -20.52 -43.79 -6.60
N MET A 90 -19.63 -43.57 -7.57
CA MET A 90 -19.84 -42.54 -8.59
C MET A 90 -20.91 -43.02 -9.59
N PRO A 91 -21.76 -42.12 -10.12
CA PRO A 91 -22.60 -42.45 -11.27
C PRO A 91 -21.72 -42.65 -12.52
N ASP A 92 -22.08 -43.65 -13.32
CA ASP A 92 -21.39 -43.99 -14.57
C ASP A 92 -21.63 -42.89 -15.62
N ILE A 93 -20.61 -42.09 -15.90
CA ILE A 93 -20.64 -41.08 -16.96
C ILE A 93 -20.28 -41.79 -18.27
N GLN A 94 -21.26 -42.04 -19.12
CA GLN A 94 -21.00 -42.50 -20.49
C GLN A 94 -20.39 -41.35 -21.29
N LEU A 95 -19.09 -41.46 -21.57
CA LEU A 95 -18.41 -40.61 -22.53
C LEU A 95 -18.77 -41.07 -23.95
N PRO A 96 -19.09 -40.16 -24.89
CA PRO A 96 -19.13 -40.50 -26.31
C PRO A 96 -17.72 -40.92 -26.76
N GLU A 97 -17.62 -42.03 -27.50
CA GLU A 97 -16.38 -42.40 -28.18
C GLU A 97 -15.99 -41.32 -29.19
N MET A 98 -14.97 -40.51 -28.87
CA MET A 98 -14.31 -39.68 -29.85
C MET A 98 -13.21 -40.48 -30.53
N SER A 99 -13.59 -41.12 -31.63
CA SER A 99 -12.68 -41.54 -32.67
C SER A 99 -12.05 -40.31 -33.34
N GLY A 100 -10.73 -40.18 -33.24
CA GLY A 100 -9.91 -39.43 -34.20
C GLY A 100 -9.50 -38.02 -33.78
N MET A 101 -8.32 -37.91 -33.17
CA MET A 101 -7.23 -37.09 -33.72
C MET A 101 -5.95 -37.40 -32.93
N ALA A 102 -5.18 -38.37 -33.40
CA ALA A 102 -3.79 -38.55 -33.03
C ALA A 102 -2.96 -37.71 -34.00
N ASP A 103 -2.66 -36.46 -33.64
CA ASP A 103 -1.38 -35.80 -33.97
C ASP A 103 -1.30 -34.45 -33.26
N GLY A 104 -0.17 -34.16 -32.60
CA GLY A 104 0.09 -32.84 -32.00
C GLY A 104 0.46 -32.81 -30.53
N LEU A 105 1.32 -33.74 -30.08
CA LEU A 105 1.99 -33.65 -28.78
C LEU A 105 3.16 -32.63 -28.87
N ALA A 106 2.89 -31.33 -28.68
CA ALA A 106 3.90 -30.33 -28.32
C ALA A 106 3.30 -29.00 -27.83
N GLY A 107 3.47 -28.71 -26.53
CA GLY A 107 3.52 -27.35 -25.99
C GLY A 107 2.21 -26.78 -25.43
N GLY A 108 2.12 -26.73 -24.10
CA GLY A 108 1.11 -25.93 -23.39
C GLY A 108 0.63 -26.58 -22.10
N ILE A 109 1.39 -26.42 -21.01
CA ILE A 109 0.83 -26.62 -19.66
C ILE A 109 -0.02 -25.38 -19.36
N GLY A 110 -1.33 -25.51 -19.50
CA GLY A 110 -2.30 -24.47 -19.21
C GLY A 110 -3.70 -25.06 -19.24
N GLY A 111 -4.27 -25.31 -18.06
CA GLY A 111 -5.57 -25.95 -17.95
C GLY A 111 -5.87 -26.48 -16.55
N PHE A 112 -5.89 -25.58 -15.56
CA PHE A 112 -6.78 -25.75 -14.42
C PHE A 112 -7.90 -24.71 -14.53
N GLU A 113 -9.10 -25.19 -14.26
CA GLU A 113 -10.41 -24.60 -14.52
C GLU A 113 -10.56 -23.19 -13.93
N ILE A 114 -10.74 -22.17 -14.78
CA ILE A 114 -11.14 -20.82 -14.36
C ILE A 114 -12.66 -20.82 -14.21
N MET A 115 -13.15 -21.27 -13.05
CA MET A 115 -14.39 -20.72 -12.49
C MET A 115 -13.99 -19.53 -11.61
N PRO A 116 -14.64 -18.35 -11.74
CA PRO A 116 -14.33 -17.23 -10.87
C PRO A 116 -14.77 -17.54 -9.45
N ASP A 117 -13.81 -17.77 -8.56
CA ASP A 117 -14.05 -17.81 -7.13
C ASP A 117 -14.25 -16.36 -6.65
N LEU A 118 -15.47 -16.03 -6.24
CA LEU A 118 -15.81 -14.72 -5.69
C LEU A 118 -15.14 -14.45 -4.32
N GLY A 119 -14.40 -15.43 -3.79
CA GLY A 119 -13.50 -15.32 -2.63
C GLY A 119 -12.00 -15.28 -2.97
N GLU A 120 -11.60 -15.23 -4.25
CA GLU A 120 -10.19 -15.27 -4.65
C GLU A 120 -9.42 -14.07 -4.09
N VAL A 121 -8.48 -14.36 -3.18
CA VAL A 121 -7.54 -13.39 -2.64
C VAL A 121 -6.36 -13.31 -3.59
N THR A 122 -6.26 -12.20 -4.33
CA THR A 122 -5.11 -11.94 -5.19
C THR A 122 -4.13 -11.00 -4.48
N ILE A 123 -2.87 -10.99 -4.93
CA ILE A 123 -1.86 -10.00 -4.50
C ILE A 123 -2.22 -8.55 -4.85
N PHE A 124 -3.24 -8.33 -5.71
CA PHE A 124 -3.79 -7.01 -6.04
C PHE A 124 -5.04 -6.64 -5.22
N GLY A 125 -5.50 -7.55 -4.34
CA GLY A 125 -6.69 -7.38 -3.51
C GLY A 125 -7.73 -8.49 -3.70
N GLY A 126 -8.73 -8.50 -2.83
CA GLY A 126 -9.85 -9.44 -2.89
C GLY A 126 -11.03 -8.91 -3.69
N GLY A 127 -11.92 -9.80 -4.13
CA GLY A 127 -13.15 -9.44 -4.85
C GLY A 127 -14.24 -8.78 -3.99
N GLN A 128 -14.11 -8.80 -2.67
CA GLN A 128 -15.07 -8.23 -1.73
C GLN A 128 -14.37 -7.29 -0.74
N SER A 129 -15.05 -6.20 -0.40
CA SER A 129 -14.57 -5.29 0.64
C SER A 129 -14.86 -5.82 2.04
N ILE A 130 -13.92 -5.62 2.94
CA ILE A 130 -14.07 -5.79 4.39
C ILE A 130 -14.24 -4.46 5.14
N GLY A 131 -14.28 -3.34 4.40
CA GLY A 131 -14.65 -2.00 4.89
C GLY A 131 -13.49 -1.05 5.17
N ASN A 132 -12.27 -1.57 5.31
CA ASN A 132 -11.04 -0.80 5.56
C ASN A 132 -10.00 -1.01 4.44
N ASP A 133 -10.46 -1.24 3.22
CA ASP A 133 -9.63 -1.56 2.05
C ASP A 133 -9.33 -0.33 1.20
N PHE A 134 -8.36 -0.50 0.32
CA PHE A 134 -8.11 0.38 -0.81
C PHE A 134 -8.79 -0.18 -2.05
N VAL A 135 -9.72 0.60 -2.63
CA VAL A 135 -10.41 0.23 -3.86
C VAL A 135 -9.45 0.44 -5.04
N GLY A 136 -9.01 -0.66 -5.64
CA GLY A 136 -8.18 -0.71 -6.83
C GLY A 136 -9.02 -0.62 -8.10
N THR A 137 -8.72 0.38 -8.93
CA THR A 137 -9.31 0.54 -10.27
C THR A 137 -8.24 0.28 -11.33
N PHE A 138 -8.39 -0.81 -12.08
CA PHE A 138 -7.52 -1.12 -13.21
C PHE A 138 -7.88 -0.27 -14.43
N ILE A 139 -6.87 0.33 -15.05
CA ILE A 139 -6.96 1.24 -16.20
C ILE A 139 -6.07 0.69 -17.30
N ASP A 140 -6.66 0.44 -18.46
CA ASP A 140 -5.92 0.01 -19.65
C ASP A 140 -5.79 1.15 -20.65
N PHE A 141 -4.57 1.67 -20.80
CA PHE A 141 -4.27 2.77 -21.71
C PHE A 141 -4.27 2.33 -23.19
N LYS A 142 -4.25 1.02 -23.44
CA LYS A 142 -4.28 0.43 -24.79
C LYS A 142 -5.71 0.31 -25.33
N ARG A 143 -6.72 0.66 -24.54
CA ARG A 143 -8.14 0.59 -24.93
C ARG A 143 -8.83 1.92 -24.66
N ASN A 144 -9.75 2.30 -25.55
CA ASN A 144 -10.64 3.42 -25.29
C ASN A 144 -11.75 3.03 -24.30
N ARG A 145 -12.54 4.00 -23.85
CA ARG A 145 -13.67 3.79 -22.91
C ARG A 145 -14.68 2.71 -23.35
N GLN A 146 -14.75 2.35 -24.64
CA GLN A 146 -15.62 1.30 -25.16
C GLN A 146 -14.95 -0.07 -25.24
N GLY A 147 -13.71 -0.21 -24.73
CA GLY A 147 -12.93 -1.44 -24.79
C GLY A 147 -12.24 -1.68 -26.14
N ARG A 148 -12.33 -0.75 -27.09
CA ARG A 148 -11.69 -0.92 -28.41
C ARG A 148 -10.20 -0.61 -28.33
N PRO A 149 -9.33 -1.41 -28.97
CA PRO A 149 -7.90 -1.13 -29.01
C PRO A 149 -7.58 0.26 -29.59
N ILE A 150 -6.59 0.92 -29.00
CA ILE A 150 -6.03 2.19 -29.46
C ILE A 150 -4.50 2.13 -29.43
N PRO A 151 -3.79 2.85 -30.32
CA PRO A 151 -2.34 2.90 -30.28
C PRO A 151 -1.82 3.50 -28.97
N MET A 152 -0.94 2.76 -28.31
CA MET A 152 -0.28 3.16 -27.07
C MET A 152 1.19 2.76 -27.12
N SER A 153 2.08 3.76 -27.13
CA SER A 153 3.52 3.56 -26.98
C SER A 153 3.93 3.80 -25.52
N ARG A 154 5.15 3.41 -25.16
CA ARG A 154 5.71 3.64 -23.83
C ARG A 154 5.75 5.12 -23.48
N GLU A 155 6.23 5.95 -24.41
CA GLU A 155 6.37 7.40 -24.22
C GLU A 155 5.00 8.06 -24.02
N LYS A 156 4.00 7.63 -24.80
CA LYS A 156 2.64 8.12 -24.67
C LYS A 156 2.04 7.71 -23.32
N TYR A 157 2.21 6.46 -22.90
CA TYR A 157 1.76 5.99 -21.60
C TYR A 157 2.39 6.81 -20.46
N THR A 158 3.71 7.01 -20.48
CA THR A 158 4.44 7.78 -19.48
C THR A 158 3.93 9.22 -19.39
N GLU A 159 3.65 9.87 -20.54
CA GLU A 159 3.07 11.21 -20.53
C GLU A 159 1.64 11.22 -19.98
N GLU A 160 0.80 10.23 -20.29
CA GLU A 160 -0.56 10.13 -19.75
C GLU A 160 -0.57 9.92 -18.23
N MET A 161 0.33 9.07 -17.70
CA MET A 161 0.52 8.88 -16.25
C MET A 161 0.96 10.18 -15.58
N LYS A 162 1.93 10.88 -16.17
CA LYS A 162 2.36 12.21 -15.70
C LYS A 162 1.20 13.22 -15.71
N GLN A 163 0.42 13.28 -16.78
CA GLN A 163 -0.74 14.18 -16.87
C GLN A 163 -1.82 13.83 -15.84
N PHE A 164 -2.05 12.55 -15.57
CA PHE A 164 -2.97 12.10 -14.54
C PHE A 164 -2.55 12.61 -13.15
N VAL A 165 -1.27 12.47 -12.80
CA VAL A 165 -0.73 12.96 -11.53
C VAL A 165 -0.79 14.49 -11.45
N LEU A 166 -0.37 15.20 -12.50
CA LEU A 166 -0.39 16.67 -12.57
C LEU A 166 -1.79 17.25 -12.41
N ARG A 167 -2.80 16.57 -12.96
CA ARG A 167 -4.22 16.97 -12.85
C ARG A 167 -4.85 16.62 -11.50
N GLY A 168 -4.05 16.16 -10.54
CA GLY A 168 -4.47 15.86 -9.18
C GLY A 168 -5.21 14.54 -9.06
N TRP A 169 -4.90 13.56 -9.93
CA TRP A 169 -5.45 12.20 -9.87
C TRP A 169 -6.97 12.18 -10.05
N LYS A 170 -7.47 13.12 -10.85
CA LYS A 170 -8.90 13.25 -11.13
C LYS A 170 -9.31 12.17 -12.12
N PRO A 171 -10.39 11.41 -11.87
CA PRO A 171 -10.87 10.39 -12.80
C PRO A 171 -11.14 10.93 -14.21
N ALA A 172 -11.49 12.21 -14.36
CA ALA A 172 -11.69 12.84 -15.65
C ALA A 172 -10.44 12.86 -16.55
N ALA A 173 -9.23 12.86 -15.98
CA ALA A 173 -7.98 12.92 -16.75
C ALA A 173 -7.67 11.62 -17.51
N ILE A 174 -8.25 10.50 -17.08
CA ILE A 174 -8.11 9.17 -17.66
C ILE A 174 -9.48 8.58 -18.03
N ALA A 175 -10.48 9.43 -18.29
CA ALA A 175 -11.85 8.98 -18.60
C ALA A 175 -12.00 8.46 -20.04
N GLN A 176 -11.05 8.80 -20.90
CA GLN A 176 -10.96 8.32 -22.28
C GLN A 176 -10.51 6.86 -22.39
N TYR A 177 -9.82 6.35 -21.36
CA TYR A 177 -9.28 5.00 -21.32
C TYR A 177 -10.27 4.00 -20.74
N TYR A 178 -10.07 2.74 -21.11
CA TYR A 178 -10.84 1.64 -20.56
C TYR A 178 -10.54 1.44 -19.07
N ARG A 179 -11.55 1.05 -18.31
CA ARG A 179 -11.44 0.64 -16.92
C ARG A 179 -12.11 -0.71 -16.76
N SER A 180 -11.46 -1.63 -16.06
CA SER A 180 -12.11 -2.90 -15.74
C SER A 180 -13.40 -2.63 -14.93
N PRO A 181 -14.51 -3.31 -15.24
CA PRO A 181 -15.70 -3.31 -14.40
C PRO A 181 -15.44 -3.96 -13.03
N LYS A 182 -14.47 -4.89 -12.94
CA LYS A 182 -14.06 -5.51 -11.69
C LYS A 182 -13.16 -4.56 -10.92
N GLN A 183 -13.52 -4.32 -9.67
CA GLN A 183 -12.67 -3.65 -8.69
C GLN A 183 -12.13 -4.69 -7.72
N LEU A 184 -10.91 -4.46 -7.24
CA LEU A 184 -10.31 -5.25 -6.18
C LEU A 184 -10.16 -4.39 -4.94
N TYR A 185 -10.27 -5.02 -3.77
CA TYR A 185 -10.19 -4.39 -2.47
C TYR A 185 -8.89 -4.84 -1.80
N ALA A 186 -7.90 -3.98 -1.85
CA ALA A 186 -6.55 -4.27 -1.36
C ALA A 186 -6.41 -3.83 0.10
N THR A 187 -6.00 -4.76 0.96
CA THR A 187 -5.64 -4.47 2.36
C THR A 187 -4.17 -4.14 2.51
N THR A 188 -3.37 -4.38 1.48
CA THR A 188 -1.93 -4.12 1.40
C THR A 188 -1.54 -3.78 -0.03
N ILE A 189 -0.41 -3.09 -0.20
CA ILE A 189 0.26 -2.91 -1.49
C ILE A 189 1.60 -3.63 -1.40
N MET A 190 1.55 -4.95 -1.59
CA MET A 190 2.71 -5.82 -1.51
C MET A 190 2.66 -6.81 -2.67
N VAL A 191 3.08 -6.35 -3.83
CA VAL A 191 3.23 -7.17 -5.05
C VAL A 191 4.72 -7.39 -5.26
N PRO A 192 5.28 -8.55 -4.90
CA PRO A 192 6.67 -8.87 -5.19
C PRO A 192 6.85 -9.10 -6.71
N ALA A 193 8.07 -9.46 -7.10
CA ALA A 193 8.44 -9.71 -8.49
C ALA A 193 7.58 -10.82 -9.15
N ILE A 194 6.67 -10.43 -10.04
CA ILE A 194 5.79 -11.33 -10.81
C ILE A 194 5.79 -10.96 -12.29
N LEU A 195 5.05 -11.72 -13.12
CA LEU A 195 4.74 -11.28 -14.48
C LEU A 195 3.68 -10.17 -14.45
N SER A 196 3.95 -9.10 -15.17
CA SER A 196 3.03 -7.98 -15.40
C SER A 196 1.64 -8.36 -15.94
N SER A 197 1.52 -9.49 -16.64
CA SER A 197 0.24 -10.01 -17.15
C SER A 197 -0.69 -10.55 -16.06
N ILE A 198 -0.18 -10.80 -14.85
CA ILE A 198 -0.99 -11.23 -13.71
C ILE A 198 -1.92 -10.11 -13.24
N ALA A 199 -1.47 -8.84 -13.28
CA ALA A 199 -2.31 -7.71 -12.91
C ALA A 199 -3.61 -7.66 -13.72
N PRO A 200 -3.61 -7.59 -15.06
CA PRO A 200 -4.87 -7.64 -15.81
C PRO A 200 -5.72 -8.89 -15.53
N SER A 201 -5.09 -10.05 -15.38
CA SER A 201 -5.81 -11.30 -15.09
C SER A 201 -6.59 -11.22 -13.78
N ALA A 202 -6.02 -10.63 -12.73
CA ALA A 202 -6.68 -10.42 -11.43
C ALA A 202 -7.94 -9.54 -11.54
N PHE A 203 -7.97 -8.62 -12.52
CA PHE A 203 -9.10 -7.73 -12.80
C PHE A 203 -10.06 -8.27 -13.87
N ASP A 204 -10.04 -9.57 -14.18
CA ASP A 204 -10.83 -10.24 -15.23
C ASP A 204 -10.56 -9.69 -16.64
N GLU A 205 -9.33 -9.25 -16.88
CA GLU A 205 -8.87 -8.67 -18.14
C GLU A 205 -7.71 -9.50 -18.73
N ALA A 206 -7.74 -10.82 -18.59
CA ALA A 206 -6.67 -11.72 -19.04
C ALA A 206 -6.34 -11.61 -20.54
N ASP A 207 -7.29 -11.13 -21.35
CA ASP A 207 -7.11 -10.92 -22.79
C ASP A 207 -6.24 -9.70 -23.14
N THR A 208 -5.91 -8.83 -22.17
CA THR A 208 -4.92 -7.78 -22.40
C THR A 208 -3.50 -8.24 -22.08
N ILE A 209 -2.59 -7.86 -22.95
CA ILE A 209 -1.15 -7.97 -22.72
C ILE A 209 -0.76 -7.09 -21.52
N GLY A 210 0.16 -7.57 -20.69
CA GLY A 210 0.60 -6.95 -19.42
C GLY A 210 1.48 -5.71 -19.57
N TYR A 211 1.21 -4.79 -20.49
CA TYR A 211 1.95 -3.52 -20.59
C TYR A 211 1.02 -2.31 -20.72
N CYS A 212 1.52 -1.12 -20.38
CA CYS A 212 0.81 0.15 -20.42
C CYS A 212 -0.56 0.09 -19.72
N TRP A 213 -0.55 -0.35 -18.47
CA TRP A 213 -1.70 -0.35 -17.59
C TRP A 213 -1.34 0.32 -16.26
N ALA A 214 -2.34 0.79 -15.54
CA ALA A 214 -2.17 1.29 -14.18
C ALA A 214 -3.28 0.78 -13.26
N VAL A 215 -2.99 0.71 -11.97
CA VAL A 215 -4.00 0.53 -10.93
C VAL A 215 -3.96 1.72 -10.01
N HIS A 216 -5.10 2.40 -9.87
CA HIS A 216 -5.28 3.49 -8.91
C HIS A 216 -6.06 2.95 -7.71
N TYR A 217 -5.37 2.83 -6.58
CA TYR A 217 -5.91 2.46 -5.29
C TYR A 217 -6.35 3.71 -4.52
N LYS A 218 -7.56 3.69 -3.97
CA LYS A 218 -8.10 4.76 -3.11
C LYS A 218 -8.64 4.19 -1.80
N GLY A 219 -8.22 4.74 -0.68
CA GLY A 219 -8.66 4.30 0.63
C GLY A 219 -8.46 5.36 1.70
N GLN A 220 -8.75 4.99 2.95
CA GLN A 220 -8.46 5.80 4.12
C GLN A 220 -7.28 5.24 4.88
N LEU A 221 -6.40 6.13 5.31
CA LEU A 221 -5.28 5.85 6.18
C LEU A 221 -5.63 6.33 7.59
N VAL A 222 -5.84 5.39 8.51
CA VAL A 222 -6.19 5.68 9.91
C VAL A 222 -5.47 4.69 10.82
N HIS A 223 -5.27 5.08 12.08
CA HIS A 223 -4.72 4.21 13.10
C HIS A 223 -5.42 4.47 14.44
N LYS A 224 -5.60 3.42 15.24
CA LYS A 224 -6.27 3.48 16.56
C LYS A 224 -5.56 4.35 17.60
N GLU A 225 -4.26 4.56 17.42
CA GLU A 225 -3.38 5.30 18.31
C GLU A 225 -2.60 6.35 17.52
N ASP A 226 -2.10 7.39 18.18
CA ASP A 226 -1.17 8.34 17.56
C ASP A 226 0.06 7.59 17.05
N ILE A 227 0.44 7.81 15.79
CA ILE A 227 1.59 7.14 15.17
C ILE A 227 2.29 8.10 14.21
N THR A 228 3.63 8.13 14.27
CA THR A 228 4.48 8.75 13.25
C THR A 228 5.22 7.65 12.51
N PHE A 229 5.09 7.64 11.18
CA PHE A 229 5.68 6.61 10.34
C PHE A 229 6.02 7.19 8.96
N ARG A 230 6.79 6.46 8.15
CA ARG A 230 7.01 6.76 6.74
C ARG A 230 6.97 5.49 5.91
N PHE A 231 6.67 5.65 4.63
CA PHE A 231 6.70 4.54 3.70
C PHE A 231 8.10 4.31 3.16
N TRP A 232 8.44 3.04 2.95
CA TRP A 232 9.49 2.62 2.04
C TRP A 232 8.83 1.89 0.89
N GLY A 233 9.25 2.14 -0.34
CA GLY A 233 8.64 1.42 -1.46
C GLY A 233 9.57 1.22 -2.62
N GLN A 234 9.15 0.34 -3.52
CA GLN A 234 9.79 0.08 -4.80
C GLN A 234 8.70 -0.26 -5.82
N GLY A 235 8.73 0.44 -6.95
CA GLY A 235 7.87 0.19 -8.10
C GLY A 235 8.71 -0.18 -9.32
N ASP A 236 8.23 -1.18 -10.04
CA ASP A 236 8.63 -1.58 -11.38
C ASP A 236 7.33 -1.74 -12.18
N ASP A 237 6.89 -0.74 -12.96
CA ASP A 237 7.59 0.50 -13.28
C ASP A 237 7.22 1.72 -12.41
N ASN A 238 5.98 1.84 -11.96
CA ASN A 238 5.53 3.04 -11.23
C ASN A 238 5.00 2.66 -9.85
N LEU A 239 5.39 3.43 -8.82
CA LEU A 239 4.75 3.39 -7.50
C LEU A 239 4.80 4.78 -6.88
N VAL A 240 3.63 5.41 -6.74
CA VAL A 240 3.51 6.75 -6.13
C VAL A 240 2.44 6.72 -5.05
N VAL A 241 2.74 7.35 -3.91
CA VAL A 241 1.82 7.45 -2.78
C VAL A 241 1.50 8.92 -2.51
N ARG A 242 0.20 9.19 -2.37
CA ARG A 242 -0.33 10.49 -1.99
C ARG A 242 -1.13 10.35 -0.70
N VAL A 243 -0.86 11.19 0.29
CA VAL A 243 -1.62 11.26 1.55
C VAL A 243 -2.09 12.69 1.74
N ASP A 244 -3.38 12.87 2.02
CA ASP A 244 -4.02 14.18 2.22
C ASP A 244 -3.67 15.18 1.09
N GLY A 245 -3.75 14.71 -0.15
CA GLY A 245 -3.46 15.50 -1.35
C GLY A 245 -1.96 15.81 -1.60
N LYS A 246 -1.04 15.36 -0.73
CA LYS A 246 0.40 15.57 -0.86
C LYS A 246 1.11 14.30 -1.28
N ILE A 247 2.02 14.40 -2.24
CA ILE A 247 2.91 13.28 -2.58
C ILE A 247 3.88 13.06 -1.42
N VAL A 248 3.92 11.83 -0.91
CA VAL A 248 4.79 11.43 0.21
C VAL A 248 5.84 10.39 -0.20
N LEU A 249 5.65 9.76 -1.36
CA LEU A 249 6.58 8.79 -1.94
C LEU A 249 6.43 8.74 -3.46
N ASN A 250 7.55 8.81 -4.19
CA ASN A 250 7.69 8.35 -5.57
C ASN A 250 8.81 7.31 -5.59
N ALA A 251 8.45 6.04 -5.75
CA ALA A 251 9.37 4.91 -5.79
C ALA A 251 9.40 4.22 -7.15
N SER A 252 9.00 4.94 -8.21
CA SER A 252 9.01 4.44 -9.60
C SER A 252 10.41 3.97 -10.02
N TRP A 253 10.49 3.11 -11.01
CA TRP A 253 11.74 2.51 -11.49
C TRP A 253 12.74 3.60 -11.92
N PRO A 254 14.02 3.50 -11.50
CA PRO A 254 15.02 4.52 -11.80
C PRO A 254 15.23 4.65 -13.32
N GLY A 255 15.36 5.90 -13.79
CA GLY A 255 15.43 6.25 -15.21
C GLY A 255 14.17 6.96 -15.68
N ASN A 256 13.67 6.63 -16.88
CA ASN A 256 12.59 7.37 -17.53
C ASN A 256 11.31 7.47 -16.68
N SER A 257 10.92 6.40 -15.99
CA SER A 257 9.72 6.33 -15.17
C SER A 257 9.83 7.24 -13.94
N GLU A 258 10.94 7.15 -13.20
CA GLU A 258 11.23 8.04 -12.07
C GLU A 258 11.33 9.51 -12.51
N GLU A 259 12.02 9.83 -13.60
CA GLU A 259 12.18 11.21 -14.10
C GLU A 259 10.85 11.85 -14.53
N ALA A 260 10.03 11.10 -15.26
CA ALA A 260 8.70 11.54 -15.68
C ALA A 260 7.79 11.79 -14.46
N MET A 261 7.80 10.85 -13.50
CA MET A 261 6.99 10.95 -12.29
C MET A 261 7.52 12.01 -11.32
N GLN A 262 8.82 12.26 -11.26
CA GLN A 262 9.42 13.31 -10.45
C GLN A 262 8.91 14.69 -10.89
N SER A 263 8.87 14.93 -12.21
CA SER A 263 8.28 16.15 -12.77
C SER A 263 6.79 16.27 -12.44
N ALA A 264 6.04 15.17 -12.52
CA ALA A 264 4.61 15.12 -12.22
C ALA A 264 4.32 15.36 -10.72
N CYS A 265 5.17 14.83 -9.85
CA CYS A 265 5.09 14.92 -8.39
C CYS A 265 5.63 16.25 -7.85
N ARG A 266 5.63 17.31 -8.66
CA ARG A 266 6.12 18.66 -8.31
C ARG A 266 7.56 18.68 -7.80
N GLY A 267 8.40 17.81 -8.35
CA GLY A 267 9.81 17.70 -7.95
C GLY A 267 10.02 17.03 -6.60
N TRP A 268 9.05 16.28 -6.09
CA TRP A 268 9.24 15.48 -4.88
C TRP A 268 10.46 14.57 -5.04
N SER A 269 11.28 14.51 -4.00
CA SER A 269 12.43 13.61 -3.89
C SER A 269 12.61 13.21 -2.43
N SER A 270 13.16 12.01 -2.21
CA SER A 270 13.49 11.56 -0.87
C SER A 270 14.57 12.44 -0.25
N LYS A 271 14.39 12.75 1.04
CA LYS A 271 15.40 13.44 1.87
C LYS A 271 16.25 12.47 2.69
N SER A 272 15.97 11.17 2.64
CA SER A 272 16.66 10.16 3.43
C SER A 272 17.95 9.73 2.75
N ALA A 273 19.04 9.63 3.51
CA ALA A 273 20.31 9.08 3.03
C ALA A 273 20.25 7.57 2.77
N ASP A 274 19.22 6.88 3.27
CA ASP A 274 19.01 5.45 3.02
C ASP A 274 18.14 5.17 1.77
N SER A 275 17.67 6.22 1.09
CA SER A 275 16.98 6.06 -0.19
C SER A 275 17.90 5.44 -1.23
N ARG A 276 17.38 4.45 -1.98
CA ARG A 276 18.10 3.67 -3.01
C ARG A 276 19.32 2.91 -2.48
N LYS A 277 19.35 2.55 -1.19
CA LYS A 277 20.48 1.85 -0.56
C LYS A 277 20.28 0.36 -0.39
N PHE A 278 19.07 -0.07 -0.05
CA PHE A 278 18.73 -1.46 0.26
C PHE A 278 17.70 -1.98 -0.73
N TYR A 279 17.83 -3.25 -1.13
CA TYR A 279 16.86 -3.89 -2.02
C TYR A 279 15.50 -4.11 -1.34
N LEU A 280 14.46 -3.96 -2.14
CA LEU A 280 13.07 -4.32 -1.89
C LEU A 280 12.48 -4.75 -3.23
N GLY A 281 12.16 -6.03 -3.39
CA GLY A 281 11.71 -6.61 -4.64
C GLY A 281 12.87 -6.77 -5.62
N ASN A 282 12.70 -6.23 -6.82
CA ASN A 282 13.70 -6.35 -7.89
C ASN A 282 14.59 -5.11 -8.05
N ASN A 283 14.48 -4.12 -7.15
CA ASN A 283 15.35 -2.95 -7.13
C ASN A 283 15.53 -2.41 -5.71
N THR A 284 16.17 -1.26 -5.56
CA THR A 284 16.39 -0.58 -4.29
C THR A 284 15.20 0.29 -3.89
N ALA A 285 14.85 0.26 -2.60
CA ALA A 285 13.73 1.00 -2.04
C ALA A 285 13.98 2.51 -2.00
N VAL A 286 12.94 3.30 -2.20
CA VAL A 286 12.90 4.74 -1.93
C VAL A 286 12.24 4.99 -0.58
N VAL A 287 12.79 5.93 0.17
CA VAL A 287 12.27 6.30 1.50
C VAL A 287 11.39 7.55 1.39
N GLY A 288 10.16 7.45 1.90
CA GLY A 288 9.16 8.52 1.87
C GLY A 288 9.34 9.58 2.95
N ASP A 289 8.43 10.56 2.93
CA ASP A 289 8.30 11.57 3.98
C ASP A 289 7.64 10.98 5.25
N TRP A 290 7.99 11.55 6.41
CA TRP A 290 7.31 11.25 7.67
C TRP A 290 5.87 11.78 7.67
N ILE A 291 4.96 10.95 8.17
CA ILE A 291 3.52 11.17 8.28
C ILE A 291 3.13 10.93 9.73
N THR A 292 2.37 11.86 10.32
CA THR A 292 1.80 11.70 11.67
C THR A 292 0.29 11.56 11.57
N LEU A 293 -0.23 10.43 12.05
CA LEU A 293 -1.66 10.21 12.23
C LEU A 293 -2.04 10.47 13.68
N LYS A 294 -3.21 11.08 13.86
CA LYS A 294 -3.88 11.16 15.16
C LYS A 294 -4.86 10.02 15.31
N ALA A 295 -4.95 9.48 16.52
CA ALA A 295 -5.83 8.36 16.86
C ALA A 295 -7.25 8.58 16.30
N GLY A 296 -7.70 7.66 15.46
CA GLY A 296 -9.05 7.66 14.87
C GLY A 296 -9.35 8.80 13.88
N VAL A 297 -8.35 9.58 13.45
CA VAL A 297 -8.51 10.63 12.45
C VAL A 297 -8.05 10.10 11.09
N PRO A 298 -8.98 9.74 10.17
CA PRO A 298 -8.60 9.24 8.86
C PRO A 298 -8.04 10.36 7.97
N LEU A 299 -7.03 10.01 7.18
CA LEU A 299 -6.55 10.79 6.04
C LEU A 299 -6.85 10.05 4.73
N ASP A 300 -7.16 10.80 3.68
CA ASP A 300 -7.26 10.21 2.34
C ASP A 300 -5.87 9.74 1.87
N MET A 301 -5.81 8.52 1.33
CA MET A 301 -4.60 7.98 0.73
C MET A 301 -4.91 7.39 -0.65
N ASP A 302 -4.07 7.75 -1.61
CA ASP A 302 -4.07 7.16 -2.94
C ASP A 302 -2.72 6.50 -3.21
N VAL A 303 -2.75 5.33 -3.84
CA VAL A 303 -1.54 4.66 -4.37
C VAL A 303 -1.75 4.41 -5.86
N LEU A 304 -0.78 4.84 -6.66
CA LEU A 304 -0.79 4.62 -8.10
C LEU A 304 0.36 3.68 -8.44
N ILE A 305 0.03 2.55 -9.04
CA ILE A 305 0.99 1.62 -9.62
C ILE A 305 0.77 1.51 -11.13
N GLY A 306 1.80 1.17 -11.87
CA GLY A 306 1.72 1.06 -13.33
C GLY A 306 2.94 0.41 -13.94
N GLU A 307 2.80 0.01 -15.20
CA GLU A 307 3.74 -0.88 -15.88
C GLU A 307 3.97 -0.53 -17.36
N GLU A 308 5.24 -0.42 -17.76
CA GLU A 308 5.72 -0.09 -19.10
C GLU A 308 7.22 -0.47 -19.35
N PRO A 309 7.50 -1.72 -19.72
CA PRO A 309 7.11 -2.15 -21.06
C PRO A 309 6.32 -3.45 -21.09
N GLY A 310 5.96 -3.99 -19.93
CA GLY A 310 5.63 -5.39 -19.76
C GLY A 310 6.87 -6.22 -19.43
N GLY A 311 6.65 -7.45 -19.00
CA GLY A 311 7.69 -8.33 -18.47
C GLY A 311 7.49 -8.56 -16.98
N GLN A 312 8.54 -8.32 -16.19
CA GLN A 312 8.50 -8.43 -14.74
C GLN A 312 7.90 -7.16 -14.14
N PHE A 313 7.05 -7.30 -13.12
CA PHE A 313 6.40 -6.20 -12.41
C PHE A 313 6.62 -6.36 -10.90
N SER A 314 6.76 -5.24 -10.19
CA SER A 314 6.87 -5.19 -8.73
C SER A 314 6.25 -3.91 -8.19
N ALA A 315 5.52 -4.00 -7.09
CA ALA A 315 4.99 -2.84 -6.38
C ALA A 315 4.88 -3.15 -4.89
N MET A 316 5.93 -2.82 -4.16
CA MET A 316 6.08 -3.16 -2.75
C MET A 316 6.06 -1.89 -1.90
N LEU A 317 5.22 -1.89 -0.86
CA LEU A 317 5.10 -0.80 0.11
C LEU A 317 5.23 -1.33 1.55
N THR A 318 6.26 -0.86 2.25
CA THR A 318 6.55 -1.17 3.65
C THR A 318 6.51 0.09 4.51
N VAL A 319 6.52 -0.09 5.83
CA VAL A 319 6.31 0.96 6.82
C VAL A 319 7.44 0.96 7.84
N GLU A 320 8.05 2.13 8.04
CA GLU A 320 8.96 2.41 9.14
C GLU A 320 8.27 3.32 10.14
N VAL A 321 8.19 2.89 11.40
CA VAL A 321 7.63 3.66 12.51
C VAL A 321 8.76 4.40 13.21
N GLU A 322 8.53 5.67 13.53
CA GLU A 322 9.52 6.52 14.17
C GLU A 322 9.96 5.93 15.53
N GLY A 323 11.28 5.81 15.72
CA GLY A 323 11.86 5.32 16.97
C GLY A 323 11.79 3.80 17.19
N VAL A 324 11.31 3.03 16.21
CA VAL A 324 11.30 1.56 16.28
C VAL A 324 12.57 0.98 15.63
N ASP A 325 13.24 0.09 16.36
CA ASP A 325 14.36 -0.68 15.83
C ASP A 325 13.87 -1.95 15.12
N TYR A 326 14.35 -2.15 13.90
CA TYR A 326 13.98 -3.31 13.07
C TYR A 326 15.14 -4.31 12.96
N PRO A 327 14.85 -5.62 12.89
CA PRO A 327 15.84 -6.62 12.50
C PRO A 327 16.48 -6.25 11.16
N ARG A 328 17.74 -6.65 10.97
CA ARG A 328 18.46 -6.35 9.72
C ARG A 328 18.50 -7.57 8.80
N ASN A 329 18.33 -7.33 7.51
CA ASN A 329 18.49 -8.33 6.47
C ASN A 329 19.98 -8.60 6.18
N ARG A 330 20.25 -9.51 5.24
CA ARG A 330 21.62 -9.87 4.83
C ARG A 330 22.43 -8.71 4.23
N GLN A 331 21.76 -7.65 3.79
CA GLN A 331 22.36 -6.43 3.24
C GLN A 331 22.61 -5.37 4.33
N GLY A 332 22.21 -5.64 5.58
CA GLY A 332 22.27 -4.68 6.68
C GLY A 332 21.14 -3.65 6.68
N GLY A 333 20.16 -3.77 5.77
CA GLY A 333 18.96 -2.92 5.72
C GLY A 333 17.88 -3.41 6.70
N PRO A 334 16.94 -2.54 7.11
CA PRO A 334 15.86 -2.91 8.01
C PRO A 334 14.85 -3.85 7.34
N ILE A 335 14.41 -4.89 8.06
CA ILE A 335 13.28 -5.74 7.67
C ILE A 335 12.00 -5.05 8.12
N LEU A 336 11.46 -4.21 7.24
CA LEU A 336 10.29 -3.40 7.53
C LEU A 336 8.99 -4.19 7.37
N PRO A 337 7.98 -3.96 8.22
CA PRO A 337 6.66 -4.53 8.03
C PRO A 337 5.99 -3.97 6.77
N ILE A 338 5.16 -4.78 6.12
CA ILE A 338 4.36 -4.34 4.98
C ILE A 338 3.30 -3.31 5.41
N PHE A 339 2.90 -2.42 4.52
CA PHE A 339 1.71 -1.59 4.74
C PHE A 339 0.47 -2.49 4.75
N LYS A 340 -0.32 -2.48 5.81
CA LYS A 340 -1.55 -3.29 5.90
C LYS A 340 -2.65 -2.60 6.68
N THR A 341 -3.90 -2.76 6.25
CA THR A 341 -5.08 -2.24 6.95
C THR A 341 -5.76 -3.31 7.82
N THR A 342 -5.51 -4.59 7.55
CA THR A 342 -5.89 -5.73 8.40
C THR A 342 -4.75 -6.75 8.45
N GLU A 343 -4.84 -7.73 9.34
CA GLU A 343 -3.93 -8.88 9.29
C GLU A 343 -4.17 -9.69 8.01
N PRO A 344 -3.14 -9.94 7.18
CA PRO A 344 -3.26 -10.75 5.98
C PRO A 344 -3.79 -12.16 6.29
N SER A 345 -4.67 -12.69 5.43
CA SER A 345 -5.06 -14.09 5.46
C SER A 345 -3.87 -14.99 5.12
N HIS A 346 -3.92 -16.27 5.55
CA HIS A 346 -2.90 -17.24 5.18
C HIS A 346 -2.67 -17.32 3.67
N ASP A 347 -3.74 -17.34 2.87
CA ASP A 347 -3.65 -17.37 1.40
C ASP A 347 -2.92 -16.13 0.83
N LEU A 348 -3.11 -14.94 1.42
CA LEU A 348 -2.41 -13.74 0.99
C LEU A 348 -0.94 -13.77 1.39
N VAL A 349 -0.66 -14.26 2.61
CA VAL A 349 0.69 -14.45 3.10
C VAL A 349 1.46 -15.42 2.19
N ASP A 350 0.84 -16.54 1.83
CA ASP A 350 1.43 -17.55 0.95
C ASP A 350 1.66 -16.98 -0.46
N ALA A 351 0.68 -16.25 -1.01
CA ALA A 351 0.82 -15.59 -2.32
C ALA A 351 1.94 -14.53 -2.36
N ILE A 352 2.16 -13.79 -1.26
CA ILE A 352 3.28 -12.84 -1.15
C ILE A 352 4.61 -13.60 -1.05
N TYR A 353 4.69 -14.63 -0.20
CA TYR A 353 5.94 -15.38 -0.01
C TYR A 353 6.30 -16.30 -1.18
N GLU A 354 5.37 -16.58 -2.10
CA GLU A 354 5.66 -17.36 -3.31
C GLU A 354 6.82 -16.75 -4.12
N THR A 355 6.89 -15.43 -4.17
CA THR A 355 7.90 -14.71 -4.97
C THR A 355 8.75 -13.72 -4.18
N MET A 356 8.39 -13.39 -2.93
CA MET A 356 9.19 -12.50 -2.09
C MET A 356 10.39 -13.22 -1.45
N PRO A 357 11.63 -12.75 -1.68
CA PRO A 357 12.82 -13.23 -0.99
C PRO A 357 12.69 -13.24 0.54
N GLU A 358 13.24 -14.30 1.16
CA GLU A 358 13.27 -14.44 2.62
C GLU A 358 14.03 -13.27 3.28
N GLY A 359 13.41 -12.69 4.31
CA GLY A 359 14.02 -11.63 5.12
C GLY A 359 14.06 -10.27 4.41
N GLU A 360 13.28 -10.06 3.36
CA GLU A 360 13.18 -8.77 2.67
C GLU A 360 12.21 -7.81 3.36
N ALA A 361 11.00 -8.28 3.68
CA ALA A 361 10.00 -7.54 4.44
C ALA A 361 9.29 -8.47 5.43
N SER A 362 8.65 -7.89 6.45
CA SER A 362 7.83 -8.64 7.40
C SER A 362 6.36 -8.55 7.04
N VAL A 363 5.77 -9.66 6.59
CA VAL A 363 4.35 -9.71 6.16
C VAL A 363 3.39 -9.71 7.36
N THR A 364 3.78 -10.38 8.45
CA THR A 364 2.90 -10.69 9.57
C THR A 364 3.02 -9.73 10.76
N ASN A 365 4.09 -8.94 10.84
CA ASN A 365 4.30 -8.02 11.97
C ASN A 365 4.02 -6.56 11.59
N GLY A 366 4.17 -5.66 12.57
CA GLY A 366 4.06 -4.21 12.36
C GLY A 366 2.66 -3.63 12.58
N PRO A 367 2.50 -2.33 12.32
CA PRO A 367 1.23 -1.64 12.53
C PRO A 367 0.15 -2.11 11.56
N VAL A 368 -1.09 -2.09 12.02
CA VAL A 368 -2.29 -2.34 11.22
C VAL A 368 -3.08 -1.03 11.16
N PHE A 369 -3.20 -0.46 9.96
CA PHE A 369 -3.81 0.84 9.73
C PHE A 369 -5.33 0.75 9.70
N ARG A 370 -5.93 0.70 10.90
CA ARG A 370 -7.38 0.81 11.16
C ARG A 370 -7.63 1.42 12.53
N ASP A 371 -8.86 1.83 12.81
CA ASP A 371 -9.28 2.50 14.05
C ASP A 371 -9.99 1.58 15.08
N TYR A 372 -10.12 0.28 14.80
CA TYR A 372 -10.79 -0.71 15.66
C TYR A 372 -9.97 -1.95 16.03
#